data_AF-A0ABD5J0T2-F1
#
_entry.id   AF-A0ABD5J0T2-F1
#
_cell.length_a   1.000
_cell.length_b   1.000
_cell.length_c   1.000
_cell.angle_alpha   90.00
_cell.angle_beta   90.00
_cell.angle_gamma   90.00
#
_symmetry.space_group_name_H-M   'P 1'
#
loop_
_entity.id
_entity.type
_entity.pdbx_description
1 polymer ?
#
loop_
_entity_poly.entity_id
_entity_poly.type
_entity_poly.pdbx_seq_one_letter_code
_entity_poly.pdbx_strand_id
1 'polypeptide(L)'
;MSTGLSVHIGLNRVDPAAYDGWSGELGACEQDAVDMAGIADAAGFDVTDPLLSPAATAETVTATLEAAAGRLAEGDILFLTYSGHGGQVPDLNHDETGDRLDETWVLHDRQLVDDELFELFGKFAKGVRIWLLSDSCHSGTVARRLPEMLSAQELGRRFSTADPEEVGRRIRAMPQSVQSAVYRRDRDAYDRIQNTRTAKDLARIDASVLRISGCQDNQTSADGIVNGLFTATLLEVWRGGAFAGSYRGLHREIVKRMPPDQTPHLFQAGAPHSAFARQRPFTI
;
A
#
# COMPACT_ATOMS: atom_id res chain seq x y z
N MET A 1 14.44 6.08 -25.06
CA MET A 1 14.55 4.83 -24.28
C MET A 1 13.62 4.98 -23.11
N SER A 2 12.83 3.95 -22.79
CA SER A 2 11.99 3.98 -21.59
C SER A 2 12.86 4.12 -20.35
N THR A 3 12.36 4.88 -19.38
CA THR A 3 12.97 5.09 -18.07
C THR A 3 12.06 4.54 -16.98
N GLY A 4 12.66 4.13 -15.86
CA GLY A 4 11.97 3.69 -14.67
C GLY A 4 12.31 4.61 -13.51
N LEU A 5 11.31 5.02 -12.74
CA LEU A 5 11.48 5.74 -11.48
C LEU A 5 10.85 4.90 -10.36
N SER A 6 11.45 4.87 -9.18
CA SER A 6 10.87 4.18 -8.03
C SER A 6 10.75 5.05 -6.78
N VAL A 7 9.64 4.86 -6.07
CA VAL A 7 9.27 5.59 -4.85
C VAL A 7 8.83 4.58 -3.80
N HIS A 8 9.46 4.61 -2.63
CA HIS A 8 9.28 3.62 -1.58
C HIS A 8 8.91 4.30 -0.26
N ILE A 9 7.78 3.92 0.31
CA ILE A 9 7.22 4.52 1.52
C ILE A 9 7.11 3.43 2.60
N GLY A 10 7.67 3.69 3.78
CA GLY A 10 7.69 2.75 4.90
C GLY A 10 7.47 3.45 6.23
N LEU A 11 6.40 3.12 6.95
CA LEU A 11 6.11 3.74 8.25
C LEU A 11 6.07 2.71 9.38
N ASN A 12 7.03 2.82 10.29
CA ASN A 12 7.02 2.08 11.56
C ASN A 12 6.34 2.85 12.70
N ARG A 13 6.02 4.13 12.50
CA ARG A 13 5.33 4.97 13.49
C ARG A 13 4.67 6.19 12.85
N VAL A 14 3.64 6.70 13.49
CA VAL A 14 2.93 7.93 13.11
C VAL A 14 3.05 8.98 14.21
N ASP A 15 2.67 10.22 13.93
CA ASP A 15 2.63 11.27 14.96
C ASP A 15 1.45 11.04 15.93
N PRO A 16 1.70 10.74 17.22
CA PRO A 16 0.62 10.55 18.18
C PRO A 16 -0.28 11.80 18.32
N ALA A 17 0.24 13.00 18.07
CA ALA A 17 -0.58 14.21 18.09
C ALA A 17 -1.61 14.23 16.96
N ALA A 18 -1.23 13.73 15.78
CA ALA A 18 -2.13 13.53 14.65
C ALA A 18 -3.11 12.37 14.88
N TYR A 19 -2.79 11.39 15.74
CA TYR A 19 -3.56 10.15 15.85
C TYR A 19 -4.14 9.87 17.25
N ASP A 20 -4.60 10.89 17.97
CA ASP A 20 -5.31 10.73 19.25
C ASP A 20 -4.49 9.96 20.31
N GLY A 21 -3.18 10.21 20.32
CA GLY A 21 -2.21 9.56 21.21
C GLY A 21 -1.72 8.20 20.73
N TRP A 22 -2.20 7.68 19.59
CA TRP A 22 -1.73 6.42 19.01
C TRP A 22 -0.45 6.63 18.18
N SER A 23 0.63 5.93 18.52
CA SER A 23 1.91 6.04 17.80
C SER A 23 2.06 5.08 16.61
N GLY A 24 1.13 4.14 16.43
CA GLY A 24 1.14 3.21 15.29
C GLY A 24 2.43 2.40 15.13
N GLU A 25 2.97 1.89 16.24
CA GLU A 25 4.23 1.13 16.23
C GLU A 25 4.12 -0.14 15.36
N LEU A 26 4.99 -0.24 14.36
CA LEU A 26 5.29 -1.42 13.55
C LEU A 26 6.80 -1.65 13.52
N GLY A 27 7.24 -2.86 13.20
CA GLY A 27 8.65 -3.24 13.21
C GLY A 27 9.31 -3.26 11.83
N ALA A 28 8.54 -3.52 10.77
CA ALA A 28 9.10 -4.01 9.52
C ALA A 28 8.83 -3.15 8.26
N CYS A 29 8.04 -2.10 8.37
CA CYS A 29 7.64 -1.30 7.21
C CYS A 29 8.79 -0.48 6.60
N GLU A 30 9.67 0.07 7.43
CA GLU A 30 10.85 0.80 6.93
C GLU A 30 11.80 -0.14 6.16
N GLN A 31 11.97 -1.38 6.64
CA GLN A 31 12.80 -2.39 5.96
C GLN A 31 12.16 -2.86 4.66
N ASP A 32 10.83 -3.00 4.59
CA ASP A 32 10.12 -3.28 3.34
C ASP A 32 10.45 -2.22 2.27
N ALA A 33 10.40 -0.94 2.64
CA ALA A 33 10.73 0.15 1.71
C ALA A 33 12.18 0.09 1.23
N VAL A 34 13.12 -0.21 2.12
CA VAL A 34 14.55 -0.38 1.79
C VAL A 34 14.77 -1.56 0.84
N ASP A 35 14.13 -2.71 1.09
CA ASP A 35 14.29 -3.89 0.23
C ASP A 35 13.70 -3.67 -1.15
N MET A 36 12.55 -2.99 -1.24
CA MET A 36 11.95 -2.64 -2.53
C MET A 36 12.80 -1.65 -3.32
N ALA A 37 13.41 -0.67 -2.65
CA ALA A 37 14.39 0.23 -3.24
C ALA A 37 15.61 -0.52 -3.78
N GLY A 38 16.14 -1.48 -3.01
CA GLY A 38 17.27 -2.31 -3.44
C GLY A 38 16.96 -3.16 -4.67
N ILE A 39 15.74 -3.70 -4.79
CA ILE A 39 15.34 -4.43 -6.01
C ILE A 39 15.19 -3.48 -7.20
N ALA A 40 14.62 -2.29 -6.99
CA ALA A 40 14.44 -1.29 -8.04
C ALA A 40 15.80 -0.83 -8.59
N ASP A 41 16.77 -0.54 -7.71
CA ASP A 41 18.14 -0.17 -8.09
C ASP A 41 18.81 -1.27 -8.90
N ALA A 42 18.74 -2.53 -8.42
CA ALA A 42 19.29 -3.68 -9.14
C ALA A 42 18.62 -3.93 -10.52
N ALA A 43 17.39 -3.46 -10.71
CA ALA A 43 16.67 -3.51 -11.97
C ALA A 43 16.90 -2.29 -12.88
N GLY A 44 17.68 -1.30 -12.42
CA GLY A 44 18.06 -0.11 -13.18
C GLY A 44 17.06 1.05 -13.13
N PHE A 45 16.16 1.06 -12.14
CA PHE A 45 15.29 2.21 -11.89
C PHE A 45 16.13 3.38 -11.35
N ASP A 46 15.71 4.60 -11.65
CA ASP A 46 16.11 5.76 -10.87
C ASP A 46 15.39 5.71 -9.53
N VAL A 47 16.11 5.50 -8.45
CA VAL A 47 15.54 5.25 -7.12
C VAL A 47 15.55 6.52 -6.30
N THR A 48 14.38 6.92 -5.79
CA THR A 48 14.30 8.00 -4.80
C THR A 48 14.67 7.50 -3.40
N ASP A 49 15.21 8.39 -2.56
CA ASP A 49 15.44 8.08 -1.15
C ASP A 49 14.12 7.60 -0.50
N PRO A 50 14.09 6.43 0.18
CA PRO A 50 12.87 5.95 0.81
C PRO A 50 12.28 6.96 1.80
N LEU A 51 10.97 7.17 1.69
CA LEU A 51 10.21 8.00 2.61
C LEU A 51 9.87 7.17 3.85
N LEU A 52 10.70 7.30 4.88
CA LEU A 52 10.58 6.58 6.15
C LEU A 52 9.93 7.46 7.23
N SER A 53 9.49 6.88 8.35
CA SER A 53 9.02 7.68 9.49
C SER A 53 10.16 8.54 10.08
N PRO A 54 9.97 9.85 10.33
CA PRO A 54 8.74 10.63 10.24
C PRO A 54 8.55 11.40 8.91
N ALA A 55 9.45 11.26 7.95
CA ALA A 55 9.45 12.02 6.70
C ALA A 55 8.28 11.69 5.75
N ALA A 56 7.67 10.51 5.88
CA ALA A 56 6.52 10.08 5.08
C ALA A 56 5.21 10.79 5.49
N THR A 57 5.14 12.10 5.28
CA THR A 57 3.94 12.94 5.45
C THR A 57 3.11 12.95 4.16
N ALA A 58 1.82 13.29 4.28
CA ALA A 58 0.95 13.46 3.11
C ALA A 58 1.50 14.49 2.13
N GLU A 59 1.99 15.63 2.61
CA GLU A 59 2.62 16.64 1.75
C GLU A 59 3.84 16.08 1.00
N THR A 60 4.73 15.37 1.69
CA THR A 60 5.96 14.85 1.08
C THR A 60 5.65 13.74 0.07
N VAL A 61 4.73 12.83 0.39
CA VAL A 61 4.29 11.77 -0.53
C VAL A 61 3.62 12.37 -1.76
N THR A 62 2.69 13.30 -1.59
CA THR A 62 2.01 14.00 -2.68
C THR A 62 3.01 14.71 -3.59
N ALA A 63 3.91 15.52 -3.03
CA ALA A 63 4.92 16.24 -3.81
C ALA A 63 5.85 15.31 -4.58
N THR A 64 6.22 14.17 -3.98
CA THR A 64 7.06 13.16 -4.63
C THR A 64 6.35 12.52 -5.83
N LEU A 65 5.07 12.18 -5.68
CA LEU A 65 4.27 11.61 -6.77
C LEU A 65 3.98 12.62 -7.88
N GLU A 66 3.76 13.89 -7.54
CA GLU A 66 3.63 14.97 -8.54
C GLU A 66 4.92 15.19 -9.32
N ALA A 67 6.06 15.18 -8.64
CA ALA A 67 7.37 15.27 -9.30
C ALA A 67 7.61 14.06 -10.22
N ALA A 68 7.21 12.86 -9.81
CA ALA A 68 7.26 11.67 -10.67
C ALA A 68 6.36 11.82 -11.90
N ALA A 69 5.12 12.30 -11.73
CA ALA A 69 4.19 12.52 -12.84
C ALA A 69 4.72 13.56 -13.85
N GLY A 70 5.41 14.60 -13.39
CA GLY A 70 6.04 15.59 -14.26
C GLY A 70 7.28 15.10 -15.02
N ARG A 71 7.86 13.97 -14.61
CA ARG A 71 9.09 13.40 -15.20
C ARG A 71 8.80 12.27 -16.18
N LEU A 72 7.83 11.40 -15.88
CA LEU A 72 7.56 10.19 -16.65
C LEU A 72 6.64 10.47 -17.83
N ALA A 73 6.99 9.92 -18.99
CA ALA A 73 6.27 10.06 -20.25
C ALA A 73 5.83 8.69 -20.82
N GLU A 74 5.18 8.70 -21.98
CA GLU A 74 4.73 7.49 -22.65
C GLU A 74 5.85 6.44 -22.77
N GLY A 75 5.56 5.22 -22.30
CA GLY A 75 6.50 4.11 -22.30
C GLY A 75 7.35 3.99 -21.03
N ASP A 76 7.36 4.98 -20.15
CA ASP A 76 8.05 4.91 -18.86
C ASP A 76 7.26 4.10 -17.81
N ILE A 77 7.89 3.86 -16.66
CA ILE A 77 7.28 3.14 -15.54
C ILE A 77 7.59 3.79 -14.19
N LEU A 78 6.56 3.96 -13.35
CA LEU A 78 6.69 4.20 -11.92
C LEU A 78 6.57 2.87 -11.18
N PHE A 79 7.54 2.56 -10.32
CA PHE A 79 7.42 1.52 -9.31
C PHE A 79 7.22 2.15 -7.93
N LEU A 80 6.00 2.05 -7.41
CA LEU A 80 5.58 2.65 -6.14
C LEU A 80 5.35 1.55 -5.11
N THR A 81 5.88 1.72 -3.89
CA THR A 81 5.58 0.80 -2.78
C THR A 81 5.15 1.55 -1.54
N TYR A 82 4.16 1.00 -0.85
CA TYR A 82 3.70 1.46 0.45
C TYR A 82 3.72 0.30 1.45
N SER A 83 4.32 0.54 2.61
CA SER A 83 4.29 -0.36 3.76
C SER A 83 3.98 0.47 5.01
N GLY A 84 2.92 0.12 5.71
CA GLY A 84 2.42 0.89 6.86
C GLY A 84 0.99 0.49 7.19
N HIS A 85 0.37 1.21 8.12
CA HIS A 85 -1.04 0.99 8.47
C HIS A 85 -1.97 1.46 7.34
N GLY A 86 -3.07 0.74 7.14
CA GLY A 86 -4.23 1.26 6.40
C GLY A 86 -5.30 1.73 7.36
N GLY A 87 -6.05 2.74 6.93
CA GLY A 87 -7.22 3.25 7.65
C GLY A 87 -8.42 3.37 6.73
N GLN A 88 -9.50 3.91 7.26
CA GLN A 88 -10.79 4.10 6.63
C GLN A 88 -11.40 5.42 7.08
N VAL A 89 -12.02 6.12 6.12
CA VAL A 89 -12.89 7.27 6.38
C VAL A 89 -14.26 7.01 5.74
N PRO A 90 -15.36 7.59 6.25
CA PRO A 90 -16.67 7.43 5.62
C PRO A 90 -16.70 7.95 4.18
N ASP A 91 -17.24 7.17 3.24
CA ASP A 91 -17.44 7.58 1.85
C ASP A 91 -18.64 8.54 1.72
N LEU A 92 -18.37 9.74 1.23
CA LEU A 92 -19.35 10.79 0.95
C LEU A 92 -19.58 11.06 -0.55
N ASN A 93 -18.69 10.59 -1.43
CA ASN A 93 -18.76 10.85 -2.88
C ASN A 93 -19.52 9.72 -3.64
N HIS A 94 -19.74 8.58 -2.97
CA HIS A 94 -20.42 7.37 -3.43
C HIS A 94 -19.75 6.70 -4.64
N ASP A 95 -18.44 6.77 -4.72
CA ASP A 95 -17.66 6.01 -5.69
C ASP A 95 -17.41 4.55 -5.24
N GLU A 96 -17.47 4.31 -3.92
CA GLU A 96 -17.39 2.98 -3.33
C GLU A 96 -18.70 2.19 -3.43
N THR A 97 -18.58 0.92 -3.84
CA THR A 97 -19.75 0.03 -4.06
C THR A 97 -20.04 -0.92 -2.89
N GLY A 98 -19.15 -0.93 -1.88
CA GLY A 98 -19.14 -1.87 -0.77
C GLY A 98 -19.67 -1.31 0.56
N ASP A 99 -18.81 -1.29 1.57
CA ASP A 99 -19.12 -0.88 2.95
C ASP A 99 -19.27 0.63 3.14
N ARG A 100 -19.09 1.41 2.06
CA ARG A 100 -19.17 2.88 2.02
C ARG A 100 -18.11 3.53 2.93
N LEU A 101 -16.90 3.00 2.85
CA LEU A 101 -15.71 3.55 3.47
C LEU A 101 -14.63 3.69 2.41
N ASP A 102 -13.97 4.86 2.36
CA ASP A 102 -12.77 5.04 1.54
C ASP A 102 -11.56 4.51 2.28
N GLU A 103 -10.71 3.79 1.56
CA GLU A 103 -9.49 3.24 2.12
C GLU A 103 -8.40 4.31 2.16
N THR A 104 -7.59 4.31 3.22
CA THR A 104 -6.53 5.31 3.40
C THR A 104 -5.16 4.69 3.63
N TRP A 105 -4.12 5.41 3.22
CA TRP A 105 -2.77 5.24 3.76
C TRP A 105 -2.60 6.09 5.01
N VAL A 106 -2.22 5.48 6.11
CA VAL A 106 -1.94 6.18 7.37
C VAL A 106 -0.50 6.69 7.31
N LEU A 107 -0.35 7.92 6.81
CA LEU A 107 0.95 8.60 6.75
C LEU A 107 1.30 9.22 8.11
N HIS A 108 2.47 9.83 8.22
CA HIS A 108 2.98 10.27 9.52
C HIS A 108 2.08 11.33 10.18
N ASP A 109 1.51 12.24 9.39
CA ASP A 109 0.79 13.44 9.81
C ASP A 109 -0.74 13.36 9.64
N ARG A 110 -1.23 12.54 8.69
CA ARG A 110 -2.66 12.30 8.47
C ARG A 110 -2.90 11.09 7.57
N GLN A 111 -4.17 10.68 7.48
CA GLN A 111 -4.59 9.71 6.49
C GLN A 111 -4.59 10.36 5.10
N LEU A 112 -3.99 9.71 4.10
CA LEU A 112 -4.12 10.02 2.68
C LEU A 112 -5.22 9.13 2.10
N VAL A 113 -6.31 9.73 1.65
CA VAL A 113 -7.46 9.01 1.09
C VAL A 113 -7.08 8.46 -0.29
N ASP A 114 -7.54 7.27 -0.62
CA ASP A 114 -7.32 6.68 -1.94
C ASP A 114 -7.79 7.58 -3.08
N ASP A 115 -8.89 8.32 -2.93
CA ASP A 115 -9.31 9.44 -3.77
C ASP A 115 -8.16 10.38 -4.17
N GLU A 116 -7.33 10.77 -3.21
CA GLU A 116 -6.16 11.63 -3.44
C GLU A 116 -5.09 10.89 -4.25
N LEU A 117 -4.91 9.60 -3.98
CA LEU A 117 -3.96 8.75 -4.70
C LEU A 117 -4.40 8.51 -6.16
N PHE A 118 -5.69 8.26 -6.39
CA PHE A 118 -6.28 8.11 -7.72
C PHE A 118 -6.18 9.41 -8.52
N GLU A 119 -6.41 10.57 -7.89
CA GLU A 119 -6.15 11.86 -8.53
C GLU A 119 -4.68 12.01 -8.92
N LEU A 120 -3.74 11.65 -8.05
CA LEU A 120 -2.31 11.68 -8.34
C LEU A 120 -1.95 10.77 -9.52
N PHE A 121 -2.53 9.57 -9.61
CA PHE A 121 -2.36 8.69 -10.77
C PHE A 121 -2.93 9.31 -12.06
N GLY A 122 -4.01 10.09 -11.96
CA GLY A 122 -4.57 10.85 -13.07
C GLY A 122 -3.65 11.93 -13.64
N LYS A 123 -2.58 12.32 -12.92
CA LYS A 123 -1.58 13.30 -13.38
C LYS A 123 -0.51 12.69 -14.28
N PHE A 124 -0.36 11.36 -14.31
CA PHE A 124 0.65 10.70 -15.15
C PHE A 124 0.22 10.68 -16.61
N ALA A 125 1.19 10.86 -17.50
CA ALA A 125 0.95 10.86 -18.94
C ALA A 125 0.38 9.53 -19.44
N LYS A 126 -0.41 9.61 -20.52
CA LYS A 126 -0.92 8.42 -21.20
C LYS A 126 0.23 7.49 -21.60
N GLY A 127 0.05 6.20 -21.34
CA GLY A 127 1.05 5.17 -21.66
C GLY A 127 2.19 5.06 -20.66
N VAL A 128 2.19 5.85 -19.58
CA VAL A 128 2.98 5.54 -18.38
C VAL A 128 2.39 4.31 -17.70
N ARG A 129 3.25 3.40 -17.25
CA ARG A 129 2.88 2.28 -16.38
C ARG A 129 3.11 2.65 -14.93
N ILE A 130 2.15 2.35 -14.06
CA ILE A 130 2.31 2.48 -12.61
C ILE A 130 2.18 1.09 -12.02
N TRP A 131 3.23 0.60 -11.39
CA TRP A 131 3.17 -0.62 -10.59
C TRP A 131 3.19 -0.26 -9.11
N LEU A 132 2.09 -0.54 -8.42
CA LEU A 132 1.94 -0.32 -6.98
C LEU A 132 2.00 -1.64 -6.21
N LEU A 133 2.87 -1.72 -5.20
CA LEU A 133 2.80 -2.72 -4.14
C LEU A 133 2.35 -2.07 -2.84
N SER A 134 1.31 -2.58 -2.20
CA SER A 134 0.76 -2.02 -0.96
C SER A 134 0.68 -3.09 0.13
N ASP A 135 1.69 -3.18 0.98
CA ASP A 135 1.76 -4.10 2.11
C ASP A 135 1.12 -3.49 3.37
N SER A 136 -0.21 -3.35 3.30
CA SER A 136 -1.07 -2.66 4.26
C SER A 136 -2.43 -3.38 4.37
N CYS A 137 -3.22 -3.06 5.40
CA CYS A 137 -4.61 -3.50 5.57
C CYS A 137 -5.47 -2.34 6.07
N HIS A 138 -6.71 -2.28 5.58
CA HIS A 138 -7.62 -1.18 5.92
C HIS A 138 -8.77 -1.61 6.87
N SER A 139 -9.09 -2.91 6.92
CA SER A 139 -10.20 -3.41 7.74
C SER A 139 -9.85 -3.56 9.22
N GLY A 140 -10.17 -2.53 10.00
CA GLY A 140 -10.00 -2.53 11.46
C GLY A 140 -10.86 -3.59 12.19
N THR A 141 -11.98 -4.02 11.59
CA THR A 141 -12.88 -5.03 12.20
C THR A 141 -12.36 -6.46 12.03
N VAL A 142 -11.72 -6.77 10.91
CA VAL A 142 -11.04 -8.06 10.68
C VAL A 142 -9.79 -8.14 11.56
N ALA A 143 -9.03 -7.04 11.63
CA ALA A 143 -7.84 -6.93 12.48
C ALA A 143 -8.11 -7.35 13.93
N ARG A 144 -9.21 -6.85 14.51
CA ARG A 144 -9.59 -7.16 15.90
C ARG A 144 -9.90 -8.64 16.13
N ARG A 145 -10.47 -9.34 15.14
CA ARG A 145 -10.93 -10.73 15.29
C ARG A 145 -9.86 -11.76 14.94
N LEU A 146 -8.78 -11.35 14.27
CA LEU A 146 -7.73 -12.26 13.82
C LEU A 146 -7.15 -13.14 14.94
N PRO A 147 -6.84 -12.64 16.16
CA PRO A 147 -6.33 -13.49 17.24
C PRO A 147 -7.31 -14.57 17.69
N GLU A 148 -8.62 -14.34 17.55
CA GLU A 148 -9.67 -15.30 17.90
C GLU A 148 -9.90 -16.35 16.80
N MET A 149 -9.53 -16.02 15.56
CA MET A 149 -9.75 -16.85 14.38
C MET A 149 -8.62 -17.86 14.12
N LEU A 150 -7.45 -17.66 14.73
CA LEU A 150 -6.24 -18.45 14.48
C LEU A 150 -5.81 -19.26 15.71
N SER A 151 -5.17 -20.41 15.48
CA SER A 151 -4.53 -21.17 16.55
C SER A 151 -3.27 -20.46 17.07
N ALA A 152 -2.89 -20.72 18.32
CA ALA A 152 -1.65 -20.18 18.90
C ALA A 152 -0.39 -20.52 18.08
N GLN A 153 -0.36 -21.69 17.42
CA GLN A 153 0.72 -22.08 16.53
C GLN A 153 0.78 -21.19 15.27
N GLU A 154 -0.37 -20.88 14.68
CA GLU A 154 -0.45 -19.99 13.51
C GLU A 154 -0.07 -18.56 13.87
N LEU A 155 -0.52 -18.06 15.01
CA LEU A 155 -0.12 -16.76 15.54
C LEU A 155 1.39 -16.70 15.74
N GLY A 156 1.97 -17.70 16.44
CA GLY A 156 3.40 -17.78 16.69
C GLY A 156 4.23 -17.83 15.40
N ARG A 157 3.77 -18.52 14.35
CA ARG A 157 4.48 -18.56 13.06
C ARG A 157 4.48 -17.21 12.35
N ARG A 158 3.40 -16.45 12.43
CA ARG A 158 3.18 -15.23 11.63
C ARG A 158 3.70 -13.99 12.33
N PHE A 159 3.36 -13.87 13.60
CA PHE A 159 3.64 -12.70 14.42
C PHE A 159 4.79 -12.95 15.38
N SER A 160 5.39 -14.14 15.44
CA SER A 160 6.40 -14.51 16.45
C SER A 160 5.91 -14.41 17.91
N THR A 161 4.59 -14.37 18.09
CA THR A 161 3.91 -14.30 19.38
C THR A 161 2.52 -14.92 19.24
N ALA A 162 1.98 -15.42 20.34
CA ALA A 162 0.58 -15.86 20.43
C ALA A 162 -0.24 -14.96 21.38
N ASP A 163 0.38 -13.91 21.91
CA ASP A 163 -0.30 -12.93 22.76
C ASP A 163 -1.25 -12.06 21.89
N PRO A 164 -2.57 -12.08 22.14
CA PRO A 164 -3.53 -11.36 21.29
C PRO A 164 -3.29 -9.86 21.19
N GLU A 165 -2.76 -9.24 22.24
CA GLU A 165 -2.50 -7.80 22.27
C GLU A 165 -1.28 -7.44 21.40
N GLU A 166 -0.20 -8.22 21.51
CA GLU A 166 0.97 -8.07 20.65
C GLU A 166 0.66 -8.41 19.18
N VAL A 167 -0.15 -9.44 18.92
CA VAL A 167 -0.67 -9.72 17.57
C VAL A 167 -1.44 -8.52 17.03
N GLY A 168 -2.34 -7.94 17.83
CA GLY A 168 -3.13 -6.78 17.43
C GLY A 168 -2.27 -5.58 17.04
N ARG A 169 -1.14 -5.36 17.73
CA ARG A 169 -0.16 -4.32 17.38
C ARG A 169 0.60 -4.60 16.08
N ARG A 170 0.79 -5.87 15.73
CA ARG A 170 1.48 -6.30 14.50
C ARG A 170 0.55 -6.49 13.30
N ILE A 171 -0.66 -5.93 13.36
CA ILE A 171 -1.53 -5.85 12.19
C ILE A 171 -1.40 -4.46 11.59
N ARG A 172 -1.18 -4.40 10.28
CA ARG A 172 -0.99 -3.16 9.53
C ARG A 172 -2.30 -2.45 9.24
N ALA A 173 -3.14 -2.26 10.26
CA ALA A 173 -4.40 -1.53 10.20
C ALA A 173 -4.53 -0.59 11.40
N MET A 174 -5.08 0.61 11.19
CA MET A 174 -5.37 1.55 12.27
C MET A 174 -6.53 1.05 13.12
N PRO A 175 -6.45 1.08 14.46
CA PRO A 175 -7.54 0.65 15.34
C PRO A 175 -8.81 1.49 15.11
N GLN A 176 -9.97 0.84 14.96
CA GLN A 176 -11.25 1.51 14.65
C GLN A 176 -11.60 2.68 15.60
N SER A 177 -11.21 2.59 16.87
CA SER A 177 -11.40 3.68 17.85
C SER A 177 -10.61 4.93 17.47
N VAL A 178 -9.36 4.77 17.02
CA VAL A 178 -8.49 5.85 16.55
C VAL A 178 -9.05 6.42 15.25
N GLN A 179 -9.45 5.56 14.30
CA GLN A 179 -10.07 6.00 13.04
C GLN A 179 -11.28 6.90 13.30
N SER A 180 -12.17 6.45 14.19
CA SER A 180 -13.39 7.18 14.58
C SER A 180 -13.10 8.47 15.34
N ALA A 181 -12.01 8.52 16.13
CA ALA A 181 -11.60 9.72 16.85
C ALA A 181 -11.00 10.77 15.89
N VAL A 182 -10.06 10.35 15.04
CA VAL A 182 -9.40 11.19 14.04
C VAL A 182 -10.41 11.75 13.04
N TYR A 183 -11.27 10.92 12.45
CA TYR A 183 -12.29 11.40 11.52
C TYR A 183 -13.25 12.40 12.18
N ARG A 184 -13.68 12.17 13.43
CA ARG A 184 -14.56 13.13 14.12
C ARG A 184 -13.88 14.46 14.40
N ARG A 185 -12.59 14.44 14.75
CA ARG A 185 -11.80 15.66 15.02
C ARG A 185 -11.56 16.47 13.75
N ASP A 186 -11.22 15.79 12.65
CA ASP A 186 -10.78 16.44 11.41
C ASP A 186 -11.80 16.33 10.27
N ARG A 187 -13.08 16.11 10.62
CA ARG A 187 -14.18 15.84 9.68
C ARG A 187 -14.17 16.79 8.50
N ASP A 188 -14.15 18.09 8.76
CA ASP A 188 -14.23 19.11 7.71
C ASP A 188 -13.08 19.01 6.70
N ALA A 189 -11.91 18.52 7.10
CA ALA A 189 -10.78 18.31 6.20
C ALA A 189 -11.01 17.10 5.28
N TYR A 190 -11.39 15.95 5.85
CA TYR A 190 -11.68 14.73 5.07
C TYR A 190 -12.91 14.90 4.18
N ASP A 191 -13.97 15.52 4.69
CA ASP A 191 -15.18 15.81 3.92
C ASP A 191 -14.86 16.74 2.74
N ARG A 192 -13.96 17.73 2.90
CA ARG A 192 -13.51 18.56 1.77
C ARG A 192 -12.70 17.78 0.75
N ILE A 193 -11.84 16.88 1.19
CA ILE A 193 -11.05 16.02 0.29
C ILE A 193 -12.00 15.23 -0.62
N GLN A 194 -13.00 14.56 -0.06
CA GLN A 194 -13.93 13.76 -0.86
C GLN A 194 -14.87 14.62 -1.71
N ASN A 195 -15.45 15.69 -1.16
CA ASN A 195 -16.43 16.51 -1.90
C ASN A 195 -15.83 17.29 -3.10
N THR A 196 -14.50 17.41 -3.16
CA THR A 196 -13.81 18.06 -4.30
C THR A 196 -13.47 17.09 -5.43
N ARG A 197 -13.72 15.79 -5.25
CA ARG A 197 -13.43 14.73 -6.21
C ARG A 197 -14.72 14.02 -6.56
N THR A 198 -14.92 13.76 -7.85
CA THR A 198 -16.07 12.95 -8.29
C THR A 198 -15.58 11.58 -8.75
N ALA A 199 -16.41 10.55 -8.61
CA ALA A 199 -16.16 9.22 -9.18
C ALA A 199 -15.73 9.28 -10.67
N LYS A 200 -16.24 10.27 -11.43
CA LYS A 200 -15.88 10.50 -12.82
C LYS A 200 -14.44 10.99 -13.00
N ASP A 201 -13.96 11.85 -12.09
CA ASP A 201 -12.59 12.36 -12.13
C ASP A 201 -11.60 11.23 -11.81
N LEU A 202 -11.94 10.38 -10.84
CA LEU A 202 -11.15 9.23 -10.39
C LEU A 202 -11.11 8.10 -11.44
N ALA A 203 -12.16 7.97 -12.26
CA ALA A 203 -12.19 7.04 -13.38
C ALA A 203 -11.27 7.44 -14.57
N ARG A 204 -10.79 8.70 -14.62
CA ARG A 204 -10.01 9.22 -15.75
C ARG A 204 -8.50 9.15 -15.49
N ILE A 205 -7.98 7.94 -15.32
CA ILE A 205 -6.53 7.70 -15.28
C ILE A 205 -6.05 7.27 -16.67
N ASP A 206 -5.28 8.14 -17.34
CA ASP A 206 -4.71 7.87 -18.66
C ASP A 206 -3.49 6.94 -18.61
N ALA A 207 -2.84 6.82 -17.44
CA ALA A 207 -1.81 5.83 -17.17
C ALA A 207 -2.41 4.42 -16.96
N SER A 208 -1.57 3.40 -17.04
CA SER A 208 -1.96 2.02 -16.75
C SER A 208 -1.49 1.60 -15.37
N VAL A 209 -2.41 1.39 -14.44
CA VAL A 209 -2.10 1.01 -13.05
C VAL A 209 -2.22 -0.50 -12.88
N LEU A 210 -1.19 -1.13 -12.33
CA LEU A 210 -1.18 -2.50 -11.85
C LEU A 210 -0.87 -2.46 -10.35
N ARG A 211 -1.83 -2.88 -9.52
CA ARG A 211 -1.69 -2.91 -8.06
C ARG A 211 -1.62 -4.35 -7.57
N ILE A 212 -0.72 -4.62 -6.61
CA ILE A 212 -0.78 -5.81 -5.77
C ILE A 212 -0.83 -5.36 -4.31
N SER A 213 -1.94 -5.61 -3.62
CA SER A 213 -2.06 -5.38 -2.17
C SER A 213 -1.64 -6.62 -1.37
N GLY A 214 -1.28 -6.44 -0.11
CA GLY A 214 -0.84 -7.51 0.80
C GLY A 214 -1.94 -8.47 1.24
N CYS A 215 -3.22 -8.06 1.15
CA CYS A 215 -4.38 -8.87 1.52
C CYS A 215 -5.63 -8.51 0.67
N GLN A 216 -6.70 -9.30 0.82
CA GLN A 216 -8.05 -8.96 0.37
C GLN A 216 -8.73 -7.98 1.35
N ASP A 217 -9.82 -7.35 0.93
CA ASP A 217 -10.57 -6.36 1.71
C ASP A 217 -11.13 -6.94 3.03
N ASN A 218 -11.46 -8.23 3.04
CA ASN A 218 -11.93 -8.96 4.22
C ASN A 218 -10.82 -9.65 5.02
N GLN A 219 -9.56 -9.26 4.81
CA GLN A 219 -8.37 -9.87 5.39
C GLN A 219 -7.43 -8.81 5.98
N THR A 220 -6.36 -9.27 6.62
CA THR A 220 -5.37 -8.41 7.29
C THR A 220 -3.96 -8.68 6.82
N SER A 221 -3.12 -7.65 6.87
CA SER A 221 -1.71 -7.71 6.51
C SER A 221 -0.87 -7.75 7.78
N ALA A 222 -0.11 -8.84 7.95
CA ALA A 222 0.74 -9.07 9.11
C ALA A 222 2.08 -8.35 9.00
N ASP A 223 2.48 -7.71 10.09
CA ASP A 223 3.80 -7.15 10.32
C ASP A 223 4.70 -8.22 10.94
N GLY A 224 5.69 -8.68 10.16
CA GLY A 224 6.69 -9.63 10.63
C GLY A 224 7.80 -8.95 11.43
N ILE A 225 8.84 -9.72 11.74
CA ILE A 225 9.98 -9.22 12.53
C ILE A 225 10.90 -8.31 11.70
N VAL A 226 11.15 -8.70 10.44
CA VAL A 226 12.06 -7.98 9.52
C VAL A 226 11.28 -7.31 8.41
N ASN A 227 10.31 -8.02 7.83
CA ASN A 227 9.48 -7.56 6.72
C ASN A 227 8.01 -7.88 7.00
N GLY A 228 7.11 -7.22 6.29
CA GLY A 228 5.71 -7.65 6.20
C GLY A 228 5.62 -9.06 5.64
N LEU A 229 4.59 -9.83 6.02
CA LEU A 229 4.47 -11.21 5.53
C LEU A 229 4.38 -11.27 4.00
N PHE A 230 3.69 -10.31 3.38
CA PHE A 230 3.61 -10.20 1.93
C PHE A 230 4.97 -9.85 1.32
N THR A 231 5.64 -8.83 1.84
CA THR A 231 6.97 -8.41 1.36
C THR A 231 8.00 -9.53 1.50
N ALA A 232 8.10 -10.18 2.67
CA ALA A 232 8.99 -11.32 2.88
C ALA A 232 8.76 -12.43 1.83
N THR A 233 7.49 -12.78 1.61
CA THR A 233 7.12 -13.80 0.62
C THR A 233 7.45 -13.37 -0.81
N LEU A 234 7.29 -12.09 -1.14
CA LEU A 234 7.71 -11.53 -2.43
C LEU A 234 9.22 -11.70 -2.62
N LEU A 235 10.03 -11.36 -1.62
CA LEU A 235 11.49 -11.52 -1.67
C LEU A 235 11.89 -12.98 -1.90
N GLU A 236 11.24 -13.92 -1.19
CA GLU A 236 11.45 -15.36 -1.36
C GLU A 236 11.12 -15.86 -2.77
N VAL A 237 10.06 -15.34 -3.40
CA VAL A 237 9.67 -15.72 -4.77
C VAL A 237 10.59 -15.05 -5.79
N TRP A 238 10.97 -13.79 -5.56
CA TRP A 238 11.85 -13.02 -6.43
C TRP A 238 13.25 -13.62 -6.54
N ARG A 239 13.76 -14.19 -5.43
CA ARG A 239 15.04 -14.91 -5.35
C ARG A 239 16.21 -14.09 -5.92
N GLY A 240 16.32 -12.83 -5.52
CA GLY A 240 17.39 -11.92 -5.98
C GLY A 240 17.42 -11.74 -7.49
N GLY A 241 16.26 -11.73 -8.17
CA GLY A 241 16.16 -11.58 -9.62
C GLY A 241 16.11 -12.87 -10.43
N ALA A 242 16.30 -14.03 -9.80
CA ALA A 242 16.23 -15.33 -10.47
C ALA A 242 14.79 -15.75 -10.84
N PHE A 243 13.77 -15.00 -10.43
CA PHE A 243 12.40 -15.24 -10.89
C PHE A 243 12.25 -15.01 -12.40
N ALA A 244 11.74 -16.03 -13.08
CA ALA A 244 11.39 -16.00 -14.50
C ALA A 244 9.88 -16.19 -14.63
N GLY A 245 9.17 -15.13 -15.02
CA GLY A 245 7.72 -15.15 -15.16
C GLY A 245 7.16 -13.75 -15.31
N SER A 246 5.84 -13.66 -15.43
CA SER A 246 5.13 -12.38 -15.53
C SER A 246 4.70 -11.84 -14.16
N TYR A 247 4.19 -10.61 -14.10
CA TYR A 247 3.51 -10.08 -12.90
C TYR A 247 2.42 -11.03 -12.38
N ARG A 248 1.58 -11.58 -13.26
CA ARG A 248 0.57 -12.59 -12.88
C ARG A 248 1.21 -13.88 -12.36
N GLY A 249 2.36 -14.26 -12.90
CA GLY A 249 3.13 -15.40 -12.41
C GLY A 249 3.68 -15.15 -11.01
N LEU A 250 4.28 -13.97 -10.78
CA LEU A 250 4.82 -13.56 -9.48
C LEU A 250 3.72 -13.56 -8.42
N HIS A 251 2.60 -12.86 -8.70
CA HIS A 251 1.43 -12.82 -7.82
C HIS A 251 0.94 -14.23 -7.45
N ARG A 252 0.78 -15.12 -8.45
CA ARG A 252 0.34 -16.49 -8.20
C ARG A 252 1.31 -17.28 -7.32
N GLU A 253 2.61 -17.12 -7.53
CA GLU A 253 3.62 -17.81 -6.71
C GLU A 253 3.69 -17.26 -5.28
N ILE A 254 3.42 -15.97 -5.09
CA ILE A 254 3.27 -15.38 -3.76
C ILE A 254 2.01 -15.97 -3.10
N VAL A 255 0.84 -15.89 -3.74
CA VAL A 255 -0.43 -16.42 -3.18
C VAL A 255 -0.32 -17.88 -2.73
N LYS A 256 0.39 -18.73 -3.50
CA LYS A 256 0.62 -20.14 -3.12
C LYS A 256 1.37 -20.35 -1.80
N ARG A 257 2.16 -19.37 -1.38
CA ARG A 257 2.99 -19.42 -0.16
C ARG A 257 2.37 -18.67 1.01
N MET A 258 1.37 -17.82 0.72
CA MET A 258 0.65 -17.05 1.72
C MET A 258 -0.38 -17.92 2.45
N PRO A 259 -0.71 -17.60 3.72
CA PRO A 259 -1.79 -18.25 4.43
C PRO A 259 -3.17 -17.87 3.86
N PRO A 260 -4.20 -18.71 4.05
CA PRO A 260 -5.52 -18.51 3.42
C PRO A 260 -6.26 -17.25 3.87
N ASP A 261 -5.88 -16.66 5.00
CA ASP A 261 -6.45 -15.46 5.61
C ASP A 261 -5.62 -14.18 5.39
N GLN A 262 -4.53 -14.26 4.62
CA GLN A 262 -3.83 -13.11 4.06
C GLN A 262 -3.42 -13.41 2.62
N THR A 263 -4.28 -13.07 1.66
CA THR A 263 -4.11 -13.39 0.24
C THR A 263 -3.92 -12.10 -0.57
N PRO A 264 -2.74 -11.87 -1.17
CA PRO A 264 -2.50 -10.69 -1.99
C PRO A 264 -3.49 -10.56 -3.14
N HIS A 265 -3.99 -9.34 -3.38
CA HIS A 265 -4.96 -9.06 -4.45
C HIS A 265 -4.27 -8.34 -5.61
N LEU A 266 -4.40 -8.86 -6.83
CA LEU A 266 -3.93 -8.20 -8.05
C LEU A 266 -5.08 -7.48 -8.73
N PHE A 267 -4.94 -6.18 -8.92
CA PHE A 267 -5.95 -5.29 -9.49
C PHE A 267 -5.36 -4.43 -10.62
N GLN A 268 -6.19 -4.06 -11.59
CA GLN A 268 -5.80 -3.18 -12.70
C GLN A 268 -6.79 -2.02 -12.82
N ALA A 269 -6.27 -0.81 -13.00
CA ALA A 269 -7.04 0.41 -13.19
C ALA A 269 -6.43 1.32 -14.27
N GLY A 270 -7.17 2.36 -14.64
CA GLY A 270 -6.79 3.32 -15.67
C GLY A 270 -6.82 2.75 -17.08
N ALA A 271 -5.99 3.27 -17.96
CA ALA A 271 -5.95 2.91 -19.36
C ALA A 271 -5.62 1.41 -19.55
N PRO A 272 -6.43 0.65 -20.32
CA PRO A 272 -6.19 -0.77 -20.54
C PRO A 272 -4.84 -1.03 -21.21
N HIS A 273 -3.99 -1.83 -20.57
CA HIS A 273 -2.71 -2.27 -21.14
C HIS A 273 -2.51 -3.77 -20.97
N SER A 274 -3.10 -4.53 -21.89
CA SER A 274 -3.18 -6.00 -21.78
C SER A 274 -1.82 -6.68 -21.62
N ALA A 275 -0.76 -6.10 -22.18
CA ALA A 275 0.60 -6.64 -22.10
C ALA A 275 1.29 -6.37 -20.75
N PHE A 276 0.85 -5.39 -19.96
CA PHE A 276 1.59 -4.94 -18.77
C PHE A 276 1.70 -6.06 -17.74
N ALA A 277 0.57 -6.66 -17.37
CA ALA A 277 0.53 -7.80 -16.45
C ALA A 277 1.19 -9.10 -16.99
N ARG A 278 1.57 -9.14 -18.28
CA ARG A 278 2.31 -10.24 -18.91
C ARG A 278 3.82 -9.99 -18.99
N GLN A 279 4.29 -8.76 -18.77
CA GLN A 279 5.72 -8.45 -18.67
C GLN A 279 6.33 -9.09 -17.43
N ARG A 280 7.66 -9.26 -17.45
CA ARG A 280 8.41 -9.66 -16.27
C ARG A 280 8.37 -8.51 -15.23
N PRO A 281 8.20 -8.82 -13.93
CA PRO A 281 8.32 -7.81 -12.89
C PRO A 281 9.64 -7.03 -13.00
N PHE A 282 9.60 -5.73 -12.64
CA PHE A 282 10.76 -4.83 -12.69
C PHE A 282 11.35 -4.62 -14.10
N THR A 283 10.55 -4.80 -15.15
CA THR A 283 10.96 -4.44 -16.52
C THR A 283 10.71 -2.95 -16.77
N ILE A 284 11.76 -2.23 -17.17
CA ILE A 284 11.68 -0.86 -17.71
C ILE A 284 11.36 -0.91 -19.20
#